data_AF-A0A939RDW1-F1
#
_entry.id   AF-A0A939RDW1-F1
#
_cell.length_a   1.000
_cell.length_b   1.000
_cell.length_c   1.000
_cell.angle_alpha   90.00
_cell.angle_beta   90.00
_cell.angle_gamma   90.00
#
_symmetry.space_group_name_H-M   'P 1'
#
loop_
_entity.id
_entity.type
_entity.pdbx_description
1 polymer ?
#
loop_
_entity_poly.entity_id
_entity_poly.type
_entity_poly.pdbx_seq_one_letter_code
_entity_poly.pdbx_strand_id
1 'polypeptide(L)'
;VVFFIIDGAKLKRFEYLETSPIETLYGVEGMVRERRKAFEHTNVMSIAIGVTLCILSCVPLIMSALLGAPNHIILFMVCLLLLFISAGVNLIVRAGSMTEAFKKLLQEEDYSVSAKKKNPLVSLVSSVYWVSVTAGYLAWSFISNDWGRTWIVWPIAGVLFAVVISLVKGVAGNEKN
;
A
#
# COMPACT_ATOMS: atom_id res chain seq x y z
N VAL A 1 -9.21 4.18 -14.09
CA VAL A 1 -9.23 5.57 -13.60
C VAL A 1 -10.66 6.08 -13.37
N VAL A 2 -11.55 6.06 -14.36
CA VAL A 2 -12.95 6.53 -14.18
C VAL A 2 -13.70 5.76 -13.08
N PHE A 3 -13.54 4.43 -13.03
CA PHE A 3 -14.10 3.60 -11.97
C PHE A 3 -13.64 4.05 -10.56
N PHE A 4 -12.34 4.36 -10.41
CA PHE A 4 -11.78 4.89 -9.17
C PHE A 4 -12.30 6.29 -8.81
N ILE A 5 -12.61 7.15 -9.78
CA ILE A 5 -13.18 8.48 -9.51
C ILE A 5 -14.61 8.37 -8.99
N ILE A 6 -15.42 7.51 -9.62
CA ILE A 6 -16.82 7.30 -9.22
C ILE A 6 -16.88 6.63 -7.84
N ASP A 7 -16.05 5.63 -7.61
CA ASP A 7 -15.99 4.95 -6.31
C ASP A 7 -15.36 5.83 -5.24
N GLY A 8 -14.36 6.64 -5.58
CA GLY A 8 -13.79 7.66 -4.69
C GLY A 8 -14.83 8.70 -4.25
N ALA A 9 -15.70 9.15 -5.16
CA ALA A 9 -16.80 10.05 -4.82
C ALA A 9 -17.81 9.40 -3.86
N LYS A 10 -18.07 8.09 -4.00
CA LYS A 10 -18.93 7.34 -3.06
C LYS A 10 -18.25 7.11 -1.71
N LEU A 11 -16.94 6.85 -1.71
CA LEU A 11 -16.12 6.63 -0.51
C LEU A 11 -16.04 7.88 0.37
N LYS A 12 -16.10 9.08 -0.22
CA LYS A 12 -16.14 10.35 0.53
C LYS A 12 -17.30 10.43 1.53
N ARG A 13 -18.43 9.78 1.23
CA ARG A 13 -19.57 9.68 2.16
C ARG A 13 -19.25 8.83 3.41
N PHE A 14 -18.26 7.96 3.33
CA PHE A 14 -17.84 7.04 4.40
C PHE A 14 -16.56 7.49 5.12
N GLU A 15 -16.01 8.66 4.78
CA GLU A 15 -14.82 9.24 5.40
C GLU A 15 -14.98 9.50 6.92
N TYR A 16 -16.24 9.62 7.39
CA TYR A 16 -16.57 9.70 8.82
C TYR A 16 -16.20 8.43 9.60
N LEU A 17 -16.25 7.24 8.96
CA LEU A 17 -15.83 5.97 9.58
C LEU A 17 -14.32 5.93 9.79
N GLU A 18 -13.59 6.69 8.97
CA GLU A 18 -12.16 6.87 9.13
C GLU A 18 -11.90 7.90 10.22
N THR A 19 -12.66 8.99 10.29
CA THR A 19 -12.34 10.17 11.12
C THR A 19 -12.83 10.08 12.57
N SER A 20 -14.00 9.50 12.80
CA SER A 20 -14.66 9.48 14.12
C SER A 20 -14.47 8.14 14.84
N PRO A 21 -14.19 8.13 16.16
CA PRO A 21 -14.16 6.88 16.93
C PRO A 21 -15.56 6.27 16.95
N ILE A 22 -15.69 5.07 16.40
CA ILE A 22 -16.94 4.32 16.41
C ILE A 22 -17.09 3.69 17.81
N GLU A 23 -18.11 4.08 18.57
CA GLU A 23 -18.53 3.38 19.79
C GLU A 23 -19.27 2.10 19.40
N THR A 24 -18.53 1.06 19.00
CA THR A 24 -19.14 -0.25 18.76
C THR A 24 -19.48 -0.88 20.11
N LEU A 25 -20.78 -1.04 20.37
CA LEU A 25 -21.32 -1.75 21.53
C LEU A 25 -20.59 -3.08 21.77
N TYR A 26 -20.17 -3.29 23.01
CA TYR A 26 -19.46 -4.48 23.51
C TYR A 26 -20.29 -5.73 23.17
N GLY A 27 -19.83 -6.52 22.18
CA GLY A 27 -20.51 -7.74 21.72
C GLY A 27 -20.61 -7.89 20.19
N VAL A 28 -20.67 -6.80 19.43
CA VAL A 28 -20.72 -6.87 17.95
C VAL A 28 -19.34 -7.07 17.33
N GLU A 29 -18.29 -6.62 18.01
CA GLU A 29 -16.89 -6.79 17.60
C GLU A 29 -16.49 -8.27 17.47
N GLY A 30 -16.98 -9.12 18.38
CA GLY A 30 -16.78 -10.57 18.31
C GLY A 30 -17.44 -11.21 17.10
N MET A 31 -18.69 -10.84 16.78
CA MET A 31 -19.40 -11.37 15.61
C MET A 31 -18.78 -10.94 14.28
N VAL A 32 -18.29 -9.69 14.18
CA VAL A 32 -17.61 -9.22 12.96
C VAL A 32 -16.23 -9.84 12.83
N ARG A 33 -15.51 -10.08 13.95
CA ARG A 33 -14.22 -10.78 13.95
C ARG A 33 -14.37 -12.26 13.56
N GLU A 34 -15.44 -12.93 13.98
CA GLU A 34 -15.78 -14.30 13.55
C GLU A 34 -16.03 -14.35 12.04
N ARG A 35 -16.84 -13.41 11.52
CA ARG A 35 -17.10 -13.27 10.09
C ARG A 35 -15.84 -12.93 9.29
N ARG A 36 -14.97 -12.07 9.81
CA ARG A 36 -13.69 -11.76 9.18
C ARG A 36 -12.80 -13.01 9.10
N LYS A 37 -12.65 -13.78 10.19
CA LYS A 37 -11.86 -15.02 10.16
C LYS A 37 -12.37 -16.03 9.13
N ALA A 38 -13.70 -16.16 9.00
CA ALA A 38 -14.30 -17.02 7.98
C ALA A 38 -14.05 -16.50 6.55
N PHE A 39 -14.04 -15.17 6.35
CA PHE A 39 -13.83 -14.55 5.03
C PHE A 39 -12.35 -14.38 4.66
N GLU A 40 -11.46 -14.23 5.63
CA GLU A 40 -10.02 -13.99 5.43
C GLU A 40 -9.36 -15.13 4.67
N HIS A 41 -9.69 -16.38 5.04
CA HIS A 41 -9.14 -17.55 4.35
C HIS A 41 -9.57 -17.60 2.87
N THR A 42 -10.85 -17.36 2.56
CA THR A 42 -11.34 -17.33 1.17
C THR A 42 -10.76 -16.16 0.37
N ASN A 43 -10.55 -15.03 1.02
CA ASN A 43 -10.06 -13.82 0.36
C ASN A 43 -8.56 -13.90 0.07
N VAL A 44 -7.78 -14.42 1.01
CA VAL A 44 -6.35 -14.72 0.82
C VAL A 44 -6.17 -15.75 -0.30
N MET A 45 -7.02 -16.79 -0.34
CA MET A 45 -6.99 -17.76 -1.44
C MET A 45 -7.32 -17.12 -2.79
N SER A 46 -8.27 -16.19 -2.86
CA SER A 46 -8.59 -15.47 -4.10
C SER A 46 -7.43 -14.60 -4.58
N ILE A 47 -6.73 -13.93 -3.66
CA ILE A 47 -5.51 -13.16 -3.97
C ILE A 47 -4.39 -14.11 -4.44
N ALA A 48 -4.17 -15.22 -3.73
CA ALA A 48 -3.15 -16.20 -4.07
C ALA A 48 -3.40 -16.83 -5.46
N ILE A 49 -4.65 -17.15 -5.79
CA ILE A 49 -5.06 -17.61 -7.12
C ILE A 49 -4.77 -16.53 -8.17
N GLY A 50 -5.16 -15.28 -7.93
CA GLY A 50 -4.90 -14.16 -8.85
C GLY A 50 -3.41 -13.97 -9.13
N VAL A 51 -2.58 -13.99 -8.09
CA VAL A 51 -1.12 -13.85 -8.22
C VAL A 51 -0.51 -15.03 -8.96
N THR A 52 -0.92 -16.26 -8.61
CA THR A 52 -0.42 -17.47 -9.27
C THR A 52 -0.79 -17.48 -10.76
N LEU A 53 -2.01 -17.05 -11.10
CA LEU A 53 -2.48 -16.91 -12.49
C LEU A 53 -1.64 -15.88 -13.27
N CYS A 54 -1.31 -14.74 -12.66
CA CYS A 54 -0.45 -13.70 -13.25
C CYS A 54 1.00 -14.17 -13.46
N ILE A 55 1.56 -14.98 -12.55
CA ILE A 55 2.91 -15.52 -12.71
C ILE A 55 2.92 -16.61 -13.78
N LEU A 56 1.91 -17.50 -13.76
CA LEU A 56 1.78 -18.59 -14.72
C LEU A 56 1.56 -18.08 -16.14
N SER A 57 0.87 -16.94 -16.33
CA SER A 57 0.63 -16.36 -17.66
C SER A 57 1.90 -15.86 -18.35
N CYS A 58 2.93 -15.49 -17.60
CA CYS A 58 4.23 -15.07 -18.15
C CYS A 58 5.01 -16.22 -18.79
N VAL A 59 4.84 -17.46 -18.31
CA VAL A 59 5.61 -18.62 -18.75
C VAL A 59 5.36 -18.96 -20.24
N PRO A 60 4.09 -19.06 -20.72
CA PRO A 60 3.80 -19.27 -22.15
C PRO A 60 4.38 -18.18 -23.05
N LEU A 61 4.36 -16.91 -22.61
CA LEU A 61 4.88 -15.81 -23.42
C LEU A 61 6.39 -15.94 -23.62
N ILE A 62 7.13 -16.21 -22.54
CA ILE A 62 8.58 -16.41 -22.59
C ILE A 62 8.92 -17.63 -23.46
N MET A 63 8.19 -18.74 -23.32
CA MET A 63 8.38 -19.93 -24.15
C MET A 63 8.14 -19.64 -25.64
N SER A 64 7.09 -18.90 -25.98
CA SER A 64 6.79 -18.54 -27.37
C SER A 64 7.89 -17.67 -28.00
N ALA A 65 8.50 -16.79 -27.21
CA ALA A 65 9.61 -15.94 -27.65
C ALA A 65 10.91 -16.74 -27.83
N LEU A 66 11.23 -17.66 -26.92
CA LEU A 66 12.44 -18.49 -26.97
C LEU A 66 12.43 -19.49 -28.14
N LEU A 67 11.26 -20.03 -28.49
CA LEU A 67 11.10 -20.96 -29.60
C LEU A 67 11.14 -20.27 -30.98
N GLY A 68 11.31 -18.95 -31.04
CA GLY A 68 11.34 -18.19 -32.29
C GLY A 68 10.01 -18.26 -33.05
N ALA A 69 8.88 -18.31 -32.33
CA ALA A 69 7.56 -18.37 -32.96
C ALA A 69 7.33 -17.13 -33.87
N PRO A 70 6.57 -17.27 -34.95
CA PRO A 70 6.30 -16.16 -35.85
C PRO A 70 5.57 -15.01 -35.13
N ASN A 71 5.85 -13.78 -35.56
CA ASN A 71 5.42 -12.54 -34.90
C ASN A 71 3.91 -12.46 -34.58
N HIS A 72 3.06 -13.07 -35.42
CA HIS A 72 1.61 -13.10 -35.19
C HIS A 72 1.21 -13.95 -33.97
N ILE A 73 1.94 -15.03 -33.67
CA ILE A 73 1.70 -15.88 -32.49
C ILE A 73 2.13 -15.14 -31.23
N ILE A 74 3.28 -14.46 -31.26
CA ILE A 74 3.77 -13.66 -30.14
C ILE A 74 2.77 -12.56 -29.79
N LEU A 75 2.25 -11.84 -30.80
CA LEU A 75 1.26 -10.78 -30.60
C LEU A 75 -0.04 -11.33 -29.98
N PHE A 76 -0.51 -12.49 -30.45
CA PHE A 76 -1.68 -13.16 -29.88
C PHE A 76 -1.45 -13.59 -28.42
N MET A 77 -0.26 -14.11 -28.09
CA MET A 77 0.12 -14.48 -26.72
C MET A 77 0.21 -13.27 -25.78
N VAL A 78 0.72 -12.13 -26.26
CA VAL A 78 0.73 -10.87 -25.49
C VAL A 78 -0.70 -10.41 -25.18
N CYS A 79 -1.60 -10.46 -26.17
CA CYS A 79 -3.01 -10.13 -25.95
C CYS A 79 -3.66 -11.03 -24.90
N LEU A 80 -3.44 -12.34 -24.98
CA LEU A 80 -3.93 -13.28 -23.96
C LEU A 80 -3.35 -12.98 -22.57
N LEU A 81 -2.05 -12.71 -22.47
CA LEU A 81 -1.39 -12.36 -21.21
C LEU A 81 -2.03 -11.11 -20.58
N LEU A 82 -2.31 -10.07 -21.37
CA LEU A 82 -2.97 -8.86 -20.87
C LEU A 82 -4.38 -9.15 -20.34
N LEU A 83 -5.13 -10.07 -20.97
CA LEU A 83 -6.44 -10.50 -20.48
C LEU A 83 -6.34 -11.25 -19.15
N PHE A 84 -5.36 -12.16 -19.02
CA PHE A 84 -5.11 -12.88 -17.76
C PHE A 84 -4.69 -11.94 -16.64
N ILE A 85 -3.81 -10.97 -16.92
CA ILE A 85 -3.41 -9.93 -15.96
C ILE A 85 -4.63 -9.10 -15.55
N SER A 86 -5.46 -8.68 -16.51
CA SER A 86 -6.68 -7.93 -16.22
C SER A 86 -7.61 -8.68 -15.26
N ALA A 87 -7.86 -9.96 -15.53
CA ALA A 87 -8.67 -10.81 -14.66
C ALA A 87 -8.03 -11.02 -13.28
N GLY A 88 -6.72 -11.32 -13.22
CA GLY A 88 -5.99 -11.53 -11.97
C GLY A 88 -5.97 -10.28 -11.09
N VAL A 89 -5.68 -9.12 -11.68
CA VAL A 89 -5.70 -7.83 -10.97
C VAL A 89 -7.11 -7.48 -10.50
N ASN A 90 -8.15 -7.74 -11.29
CA ASN A 90 -9.54 -7.49 -10.85
C ASN A 90 -9.90 -8.31 -9.59
N LEU A 91 -9.53 -9.60 -9.58
CA LEU A 91 -9.72 -10.47 -8.41
C LEU A 91 -8.94 -9.98 -7.19
N ILE A 92 -7.67 -9.60 -7.37
CA ILE A 92 -6.81 -9.08 -6.31
C ILE A 92 -7.37 -7.77 -5.73
N VAL A 93 -7.79 -6.83 -6.59
CA VAL A 93 -8.33 -5.53 -6.14
C VAL A 93 -9.64 -5.72 -5.38
N ARG A 94 -10.55 -6.55 -5.89
CA ARG A 94 -11.83 -6.82 -5.22
C ARG A 94 -11.62 -7.48 -3.87
N ALA A 95 -10.75 -8.48 -3.82
CA ALA A 95 -10.37 -9.14 -2.58
C ALA A 95 -9.71 -8.16 -1.60
N GLY A 96 -8.69 -7.44 -2.05
CA GLY A 96 -7.97 -6.43 -1.25
C GLY A 96 -8.91 -5.38 -0.65
N SER A 97 -9.84 -4.84 -1.44
CA SER A 97 -10.79 -3.83 -0.96
C SER A 97 -11.70 -4.32 0.17
N MET A 98 -12.09 -5.60 0.15
CA MET A 98 -12.92 -6.18 1.21
C MET A 98 -12.11 -6.37 2.50
N THR A 99 -10.86 -6.83 2.39
CA THR A 99 -9.96 -6.92 3.54
C THR A 99 -9.72 -5.54 4.16
N GLU A 100 -9.50 -4.51 3.35
CA GLU A 100 -9.33 -3.15 3.84
C GLU A 100 -10.58 -2.60 4.52
N ALA A 101 -11.77 -2.87 3.97
CA ALA A 101 -13.03 -2.49 4.61
C ALA A 101 -13.17 -3.14 6.00
N PHE A 102 -12.82 -4.42 6.14
CA PHE A 102 -12.80 -5.07 7.45
C PHE A 102 -11.76 -4.46 8.40
N LYS A 103 -10.56 -4.10 7.93
CA LYS A 103 -9.55 -3.40 8.74
C LYS A 103 -10.04 -2.03 9.23
N LYS A 104 -10.73 -1.26 8.36
CA LYS A 104 -11.35 0.02 8.73
C LYS A 104 -12.47 -0.17 9.77
N LEU A 105 -13.36 -1.15 9.56
CA LEU A 105 -14.47 -1.42 10.48
C LEU A 105 -14.01 -1.89 11.87
N LEU A 106 -12.95 -2.70 11.93
CA LEU A 106 -12.38 -3.17 13.19
C LEU A 106 -11.36 -2.20 13.79
N GLN A 107 -11.07 -1.07 13.12
CA GLN A 107 -10.03 -0.11 13.54
C GLN A 107 -8.70 -0.81 13.90
N GLU A 108 -8.26 -1.76 13.09
CA GLU A 108 -6.99 -2.48 13.30
C GLU A 108 -5.85 -1.83 12.48
N GLU A 109 -4.60 -2.05 12.90
CA GLU A 109 -3.38 -1.49 12.28
C GLU A 109 -3.39 0.06 12.22
N ASP A 110 -3.43 0.66 11.02
CA ASP A 110 -3.37 2.12 10.79
C ASP A 110 -4.69 2.85 11.11
N TYR A 111 -5.80 2.13 11.25
CA TYR A 111 -7.12 2.71 11.54
C TYR A 111 -7.47 2.69 13.03
N SER A 112 -6.61 2.10 13.87
CA SER A 112 -6.76 2.15 15.32
C SER A 112 -6.65 3.58 15.83
N VAL A 113 -7.49 3.96 16.80
CA VAL A 113 -7.40 5.26 17.51
C VAL A 113 -5.98 5.50 18.07
N SER A 114 -5.24 4.42 18.33
CA SER A 114 -3.82 4.41 18.74
C SER A 114 -2.87 4.84 17.61
N ALA A 115 -3.04 4.36 16.38
CA ALA A 115 -2.26 4.79 15.21
C ALA A 115 -2.64 6.20 14.72
N LYS A 116 -3.88 6.62 14.96
CA LYS A 116 -4.35 8.00 14.71
C LYS A 116 -3.75 9.04 15.65
N LYS A 117 -3.25 8.62 16.82
CA LYS A 117 -2.30 9.42 17.62
C LYS A 117 -0.89 9.28 17.05
N LYS A 118 -0.69 9.49 15.74
CA LYS A 118 0.59 10.05 15.31
C LYS A 118 0.70 11.37 16.04
N ASN A 119 1.59 11.44 17.04
CA ASN A 119 1.86 12.70 17.74
C ASN A 119 2.02 13.77 16.64
N PRO A 120 1.28 14.89 16.69
CA PRO A 120 1.36 15.92 15.66
C PRO A 120 2.81 16.40 15.46
N LEU A 121 3.64 16.28 16.50
CA LEU A 121 5.08 16.48 16.44
C LEU A 121 5.80 15.48 15.51
N VAL A 122 5.47 14.19 15.57
CA VAL A 122 6.08 13.17 14.70
C VAL A 122 5.68 13.38 13.23
N SER A 123 4.41 13.74 12.96
CA SER A 123 3.98 14.00 11.58
C SER A 123 4.62 15.26 11.00
N LEU A 124 4.71 16.33 11.80
CA LEU A 124 5.35 17.58 11.40
C LEU A 124 6.85 17.40 11.19
N VAL A 125 7.55 16.79 12.16
CA VAL A 125 9.00 16.50 12.04
C VAL A 125 9.26 15.61 10.83
N SER A 126 8.41 14.62 10.55
CA SER A 126 8.53 13.78 9.36
C SER A 126 8.40 14.58 8.08
N SER A 127 7.39 15.44 7.97
CA SER A 127 7.19 16.27 6.78
C SER A 127 8.37 17.22 6.55
N VAL A 128 8.82 17.91 7.60
CA VAL A 128 9.96 18.83 7.53
C VAL A 128 11.25 18.10 7.18
N TYR A 129 11.50 16.93 7.78
CA TYR A 129 12.68 16.12 7.51
C TYR A 129 12.78 15.72 6.04
N TRP A 130 11.72 15.12 5.48
CA TRP A 130 11.73 14.66 4.09
C TRP A 130 11.87 15.79 3.08
N VAL A 131 11.22 16.93 3.33
CA VAL A 131 11.37 18.11 2.47
C VAL A 131 12.79 18.67 2.54
N SER A 132 13.39 18.73 3.73
CA SER A 132 14.77 19.21 3.92
C SER A 132 15.80 18.30 3.25
N VAL A 133 15.65 16.98 3.41
CA VAL A 133 16.50 15.97 2.75
C VAL A 133 16.38 16.09 1.23
N THR A 134 15.17 16.22 0.72
CA THR A 134 14.91 16.34 -0.74
C THR A 134 15.50 17.64 -1.29
N ALA A 135 15.31 18.76 -0.59
CA ALA A 135 15.87 20.05 -0.99
C ALA A 135 17.41 20.02 -0.99
N GLY A 136 18.02 19.43 0.05
CA GLY A 136 19.47 19.25 0.13
C GLY A 136 20.01 18.33 -0.96
N TYR A 137 19.34 17.21 -1.22
CA TYR A 137 19.67 16.29 -2.32
C TYR A 137 19.61 17.01 -3.67
N LEU A 138 18.53 17.73 -3.95
CA LEU A 138 18.37 18.45 -5.21
C LEU A 138 19.43 19.54 -5.37
N ALA A 139 19.68 20.35 -4.33
CA ALA A 139 20.71 21.38 -4.37
C ALA A 139 22.10 20.77 -4.66
N TRP A 140 22.48 19.70 -3.94
CA TRP A 140 23.73 19.00 -4.18
C TRP A 140 23.80 18.39 -5.58
N SER A 141 22.72 17.75 -6.02
CA SER A 141 22.67 17.05 -7.32
C SER A 141 22.68 18.01 -8.50
N PHE A 142 22.08 19.20 -8.39
CA PHE A 142 22.19 20.23 -9.42
C PHE A 142 23.57 20.88 -9.47
N ILE A 143 24.24 21.09 -8.33
CA ILE A 143 25.60 21.67 -8.29
C ILE A 143 26.64 20.69 -8.83
N SER A 144 26.54 19.41 -8.44
CA SER A 144 27.55 18.40 -8.79
C SER A 144 27.28 17.71 -10.13
N ASN A 145 26.04 17.75 -10.64
CA ASN A 145 25.55 17.04 -11.84
C ASN A 145 25.86 15.53 -11.89
N ASP A 146 26.31 14.95 -10.76
CA ASP A 146 26.72 13.55 -10.60
C ASP A 146 25.61 12.70 -9.95
N TRP A 147 24.50 12.56 -10.66
CA TRP A 147 23.31 11.82 -10.23
C TRP A 147 23.59 10.36 -9.83
N GLY A 148 24.67 9.77 -10.35
CA GLY A 148 25.10 8.41 -10.00
C GLY A 148 25.65 8.24 -8.58
N ARG A 149 26.22 9.31 -7.99
CA ARG A 149 26.79 9.26 -6.63
C ARG A 149 25.86 9.89 -5.59
N THR A 150 25.08 10.89 -5.98
CA THR A 150 24.19 11.64 -5.07
C THR A 150 23.00 10.82 -4.59
N TRP A 151 22.64 9.74 -5.29
CA TRP A 151 21.59 8.81 -4.87
C TRP A 151 21.83 8.19 -3.48
N ILE A 152 23.09 8.12 -3.02
CA ILE A 152 23.43 7.56 -1.70
C ILE A 152 22.78 8.30 -0.51
N VAL A 153 22.33 9.54 -0.73
CA VAL A 153 21.57 10.33 0.25
C VAL A 153 20.27 9.63 0.65
N TRP A 154 19.61 8.91 -0.26
CA TRP A 154 18.33 8.25 0.03
C TRP A 154 18.45 7.11 1.06
N PRO A 155 19.38 6.13 0.92
CA PRO A 155 19.62 5.13 1.97
C PRO A 155 20.00 5.75 3.31
N ILE A 156 20.90 6.74 3.32
CA ILE A 156 21.36 7.41 4.55
C ILE A 156 20.19 8.12 5.25
N ALA A 157 19.36 8.83 4.47
CA ALA A 157 18.19 9.49 4.98
C ALA A 157 17.16 8.51 5.56
N GLY A 158 16.98 7.33 4.95
CA GLY A 158 16.10 6.29 5.48
C GLY A 158 16.54 5.79 6.86
N VAL A 159 17.84 5.55 7.05
CA VAL A 159 18.38 5.09 8.36
C VAL A 159 18.27 6.20 9.40
N LEU A 160 18.66 7.43 9.07
CA LEU A 160 18.56 8.58 9.98
C LEU A 160 17.11 8.85 10.42
N PHE A 161 16.15 8.66 9.51
CA PHE A 161 14.73 8.88 9.81
C PHE A 161 14.21 7.97 10.93
N ALA A 162 14.66 6.70 10.98
CA ALA A 162 14.31 5.78 12.05
C ALA A 162 14.82 6.26 13.42
N VAL A 163 16.02 6.84 13.47
CA VAL A 163 16.61 7.42 14.69
C VAL A 163 15.83 8.66 15.12
N VAL A 164 15.53 9.56 14.18
CA VAL A 164 14.76 10.80 14.43
C VAL A 164 13.38 10.47 15.01
N ILE A 165 12.65 9.52 14.43
CA ILE A 165 11.34 9.11 14.95
C ILE A 165 11.47 8.53 16.37
N SER A 166 12.48 7.71 16.62
CA SER A 166 12.68 7.07 17.92
C SER A 166 12.95 8.11 19.01
N LEU A 167 13.75 9.13 18.72
CA LEU A 167 14.01 10.26 19.62
C LEU A 167 12.75 11.10 19.88
N VAL A 168 12.01 11.47 18.84
CA VAL A 168 10.78 12.26 18.98
C VAL A 168 9.73 11.50 19.79
N LYS A 169 9.61 10.18 19.59
CA LYS A 169 8.73 9.32 20.38
C LYS A 169 9.19 9.22 21.83
N GLY A 170 10.50 9.11 22.08
CA GLY A 170 11.07 9.10 23.44
C GLY A 170 10.82 10.40 24.21
N VAL A 171 11.01 11.55 23.56
CA VAL A 171 10.76 12.87 24.16
C VAL A 171 9.26 13.09 24.42
N ALA A 172 8.40 12.79 23.44
CA ALA A 172 6.95 12.94 23.60
C ALA A 172 6.33 11.94 24.59
N GLY A 173 7.01 10.83 24.90
CA GLY A 173 6.62 9.88 25.94
C GLY A 173 6.95 10.36 27.36
N ASN A 174 7.98 11.20 27.52
CA ASN A 174 8.40 11.75 28.81
C ASN A 174 7.54 12.93 29.28
N GLU A 175 6.85 13.66 28.40
CA GLU A 175 5.95 14.75 28.77
C GLU A 175 4.61 14.30 29.38
N LYS A 176 4.31 12.99 29.39
CA LYS A 176 3.04 12.43 29.89
C LYS A 176 3.14 11.66 31.22
N ASN A 177 4.30 11.68 31.86
CA ASN A 177 4.50 11.21 33.26
C ASN A 177 4.68 12.41 34.18
#